data_AF-A0A9X4KQ82-F1
#
_entry.id   AF-A0A9X4KQ82-F1
#
_cell.length_a   1.000
_cell.length_b   1.000
_cell.length_c   1.000
_cell.angle_alpha   90.00
_cell.angle_beta   90.00
_cell.angle_gamma   90.00
#
_symmetry.space_group_name_H-M   'P 1'
#
loop_
_entity.id
_entity.type
_entity.pdbx_description
1 polymer ?
#
loop_
_entity_poly.entity_id
_entity_poly.type
_entity_poly.pdbx_seq_one_letter_code
_entity_poly.pdbx_strand_id
1 'polypeptide(L)'
;MAALSGINPNLYEAAVIDGANRWQSIRYITLPSLRGTIAILLILQVGHVLDTGIEQILLMVNSLTKEVGTTLDLYVFQKGIEGADYSFATAFGLFKSLIGLVLILGANRLAKKVGEEGVF
;
A
#
# COMPACT_ATOMS: atom_id res chain seq x y z
N MET A 1 10.80 2.97 -13.37
CA MET A 1 11.47 2.56 -14.62
C MET A 1 12.06 1.16 -14.56
N ALA A 2 12.58 0.69 -13.41
CA ALA A 2 13.23 -0.62 -13.27
C ALA A 2 12.34 -1.86 -13.57
N ALA A 3 11.06 -1.85 -13.20
CA ALA A 3 10.19 -3.01 -13.43
C ALA A 3 9.73 -3.14 -14.90
N LEU A 4 9.53 -2.00 -15.59
CA LEU A 4 9.17 -1.97 -17.02
C LEU A 4 10.32 -2.36 -17.93
N SER A 5 11.57 -2.07 -17.55
CA SER A 5 12.76 -2.45 -18.30
C SER A 5 13.05 -3.96 -18.28
N GLY A 6 12.39 -4.72 -17.39
CA GLY A 6 12.49 -6.18 -17.36
C GLY A 6 11.60 -6.90 -18.37
N ILE A 7 10.67 -6.19 -19.04
CA ILE A 7 9.75 -6.78 -20.02
C ILE A 7 10.44 -6.85 -21.38
N ASN A 8 10.40 -8.02 -22.03
CA ASN A 8 11.00 -8.24 -23.34
C ASN A 8 10.36 -7.28 -24.39
N PRO A 9 11.15 -6.42 -25.07
CA PRO A 9 10.66 -5.50 -26.10
C PRO A 9 9.91 -6.20 -27.25
N ASN A 10 10.31 -7.44 -27.57
CA ASN A 10 9.72 -8.24 -28.64
C ASN A 10 8.21 -8.49 -28.44
N LEU A 11 7.73 -8.50 -27.18
CA LEU A 11 6.31 -8.65 -26.88
C LEU A 11 5.50 -7.43 -27.35
N TYR A 12 6.06 -6.24 -27.21
CA TYR A 12 5.42 -5.01 -27.68
C TYR A 12 5.50 -4.89 -29.20
N GLU A 13 6.64 -5.24 -29.80
CA GLU A 13 6.80 -5.20 -31.26
C GLU A 13 5.86 -6.19 -31.96
N ALA A 14 5.74 -7.42 -31.47
CA ALA A 14 4.78 -8.40 -31.98
C ALA A 14 3.33 -7.90 -31.85
N ALA A 15 2.97 -7.30 -30.70
CA ALA A 15 1.63 -6.76 -30.52
C ALA A 15 1.32 -5.57 -31.44
N VAL A 16 2.31 -4.73 -31.78
CA VAL A 16 2.11 -3.67 -32.78
C VAL A 16 1.93 -4.27 -34.18
N ILE A 17 2.66 -5.33 -34.53
CA ILE A 17 2.48 -6.06 -35.79
C ILE A 17 1.07 -6.66 -35.88
N ASP A 18 0.53 -7.15 -34.76
CA ASP A 18 -0.86 -7.66 -34.65
C ASP A 18 -1.92 -6.54 -34.55
N GLY A 19 -1.53 -5.27 -34.64
CA GLY A 19 -2.45 -4.12 -34.64
C GLY A 19 -2.97 -3.70 -33.26
N ALA A 20 -2.31 -4.10 -32.18
CA ALA A 20 -2.71 -3.72 -30.82
C ALA A 20 -2.49 -2.22 -30.57
N ASN A 21 -3.53 -1.54 -30.08
CA ASN A 21 -3.45 -0.16 -29.63
C ASN A 21 -2.78 -0.06 -28.25
N ARG A 22 -2.25 1.11 -27.87
CA ARG A 22 -1.49 1.33 -26.61
C ARG A 22 -2.20 0.82 -25.36
N TRP A 23 -3.52 1.01 -25.28
CA TRP A 23 -4.33 0.50 -24.17
C TRP A 23 -4.39 -1.03 -24.10
N GLN A 24 -4.39 -1.71 -25.25
CA GLN A 24 -4.35 -3.16 -25.32
C GLN A 24 -2.97 -3.68 -24.91
N SER A 25 -1.88 -3.04 -25.35
CA SER A 25 -0.53 -3.39 -24.90
C SER A 25 -0.39 -3.25 -23.38
N ILE A 26 -0.94 -2.18 -22.79
CA ILE A 26 -0.92 -2.01 -21.33
C ILE A 26 -1.70 -3.13 -20.63
N ARG A 27 -2.92 -3.43 -21.08
CA ARG A 27 -3.79 -4.40 -20.40
C ARG A 27 -3.34 -5.85 -20.56
N TYR A 28 -2.80 -6.23 -21.73
CA TYR A 28 -2.48 -7.62 -22.05
C TYR A 28 -0.99 -7.96 -21.94
N ILE A 29 -0.09 -6.96 -21.95
CA ILE A 29 1.36 -7.19 -21.87
C ILE A 29 1.89 -6.60 -20.56
N THR A 30 1.72 -5.29 -20.35
CA THR A 30 2.34 -4.61 -19.21
C THR A 30 1.76 -5.05 -17.87
N LEU A 31 0.44 -5.02 -17.71
CA LEU A 31 -0.24 -5.33 -16.45
C LEU A 31 0.01 -6.78 -15.99
N PRO A 32 -0.10 -7.80 -16.88
CA PRO A 32 0.21 -9.19 -16.50
C PRO A 32 1.69 -9.39 -16.23
N SER A 33 2.60 -8.77 -17.00
CA SER A 33 4.05 -8.95 -16.78
C SER A 33 4.54 -8.31 -15.48
N LEU A 34 3.86 -7.29 -14.97
CA LEU A 34 4.21 -6.59 -13.71
C LEU A 34 3.45 -7.12 -12.49
N ARG A 35 2.54 -8.09 -12.65
CA ARG A 35 1.61 -8.48 -11.59
C ARG A 35 2.33 -8.96 -10.31
N GLY A 36 3.46 -9.67 -10.43
CA GLY A 36 4.29 -10.07 -9.29
C GLY A 36 4.97 -8.89 -8.59
N THR A 37 5.56 -7.96 -9.35
CA THR A 37 6.17 -6.75 -8.77
C THR A 37 5.13 -5.86 -8.09
N ILE A 38 3.96 -5.68 -8.70
CA ILE A 38 2.85 -4.91 -8.12
C ILE A 38 2.41 -5.56 -6.80
N ALA A 39 2.32 -6.89 -6.73
CA ALA A 39 1.96 -7.59 -5.50
C ALA A 39 2.96 -7.35 -4.36
N ILE A 40 4.26 -7.47 -4.63
CA ILE A 40 5.31 -7.19 -3.64
C ILE A 40 5.26 -5.74 -3.19
N LEU A 41 5.17 -4.80 -4.13
CA LEU A 41 5.07 -3.38 -3.82
C LEU A 41 3.81 -3.06 -3.03
N LEU A 42 2.69 -3.73 -3.32
CA LEU A 42 1.43 -3.56 -2.58
C LEU A 42 1.57 -4.06 -1.15
N ILE A 43 2.23 -5.20 -0.91
CA ILE A 43 2.53 -5.70 0.43
C ILE A 43 3.35 -4.67 1.23
N LEU A 44 4.40 -4.11 0.60
CA LEU A 44 5.24 -3.08 1.23
C LEU A 44 4.45 -1.78 1.48
N GLN A 45 3.59 -1.38 0.55
CA GLN A 45 2.81 -0.15 0.62
C GLN A 45 1.69 -0.23 1.66
N VAL A 46 1.10 -1.40 1.89
CA VAL A 46 0.04 -1.62 2.91
C VAL A 46 0.52 -1.20 4.30
N GLY A 47 1.78 -1.48 4.64
CA GLY A 47 2.36 -1.03 5.91
C GLY A 47 2.40 0.50 6.03
N HIS A 48 2.69 1.19 4.92
CA HIS A 48 2.72 2.65 4.86
C HIS A 48 1.32 3.29 4.91
N VAL A 49 0.31 2.67 4.28
CA VAL A 49 -1.06 3.24 4.23
C VAL A 49 -1.70 3.31 5.62
N LEU A 50 -1.36 2.36 6.50
CA LEU A 50 -1.85 2.40 7.87
C LEU A 50 -1.25 3.57 8.64
N ASP A 51 -0.06 4.04 8.30
CA ASP A 51 0.60 5.15 8.96
C ASP A 51 0.23 6.49 8.28
N THR A 52 -0.49 7.35 8.99
CA THR A 52 -1.03 8.60 8.40
C THR A 52 -0.08 9.80 8.49
N GLY A 53 1.16 9.59 8.94
CA GLY A 53 2.15 10.68 9.06
C GLY A 53 1.83 11.62 10.22
N ILE A 54 1.67 11.04 11.42
CA ILE A 54 1.31 11.76 12.67
C ILE A 54 2.20 12.97 12.90
N GLU A 55 3.51 12.84 12.65
CA GLU A 55 4.49 13.90 12.87
C GLU A 55 4.12 15.18 12.12
N GLN A 56 3.75 15.06 10.84
CA GLN A 56 3.34 16.21 10.04
C GLN A 56 2.04 16.82 10.57
N ILE A 57 1.06 15.98 10.90
CA ILE A 57 -0.24 16.43 11.42
C ILE A 57 -0.06 17.15 12.76
N LEU A 58 0.76 16.59 13.66
CA LEU A 58 1.03 17.14 14.98
C LEU A 58 1.69 18.53 14.90
N LEU A 59 2.56 18.76 13.91
CA LEU A 59 3.19 20.06 13.67
C LEU A 59 2.23 21.09 13.05
N MET A 60 1.19 20.65 12.34
CA MET A 60 0.23 21.51 11.64
C MET A 60 -1.06 21.79 12.42
N VAL A 61 -1.39 20.96 13.40
CA VAL A 61 -2.61 21.10 14.21
C VAL A 61 -2.47 22.27 15.20
N ASN A 62 -3.45 23.16 15.17
CA ASN A 62 -3.62 24.26 16.12
C ASN A 62 -5.11 24.39 16.52
N SER A 63 -5.45 25.34 17.38
CA SER A 63 -6.82 25.52 17.88
C SER A 63 -7.88 25.73 16.79
N LEU A 64 -7.50 26.33 15.65
CA LEU A 64 -8.40 26.55 14.52
C LEU A 64 -8.52 25.33 13.60
N THR A 65 -7.46 24.53 13.49
CA THR A 65 -7.43 23.35 12.60
C THR A 65 -7.72 22.05 13.32
N LYS A 66 -7.89 22.06 14.64
CA LYS A 66 -8.11 20.85 15.45
C LYS A 66 -9.32 20.04 15.00
N GLU A 67 -10.43 20.67 14.65
CA GLU A 67 -11.64 19.96 14.24
C GLU A 67 -11.44 19.14 12.96
N VAL A 68 -10.63 19.64 12.02
CA VAL A 68 -10.41 19.01 10.71
C VAL A 68 -9.12 18.17 10.67
N GLY A 69 -8.13 18.53 11.49
CA GLY A 69 -6.81 17.90 11.54
C GLY A 69 -6.68 16.78 12.57
N THR A 70 -7.69 16.54 13.42
CA THR A 70 -7.64 15.42 14.37
C THR A 70 -7.91 14.10 13.66
N THR A 71 -6.84 13.36 13.37
CA THR A 71 -6.93 11.98 12.89
C THR A 71 -6.99 10.99 14.04
N LEU A 72 -7.40 9.74 13.75
CA LEU A 72 -7.44 8.66 14.73
C LEU A 72 -6.07 8.42 15.37
N ASP A 73 -5.00 8.42 14.57
CA ASP A 73 -3.65 8.23 15.07
C ASP A 73 -3.22 9.37 16.02
N LEU A 74 -3.56 10.63 15.71
CA LEU A 74 -3.28 11.77 16.59
C LEU A 74 -4.08 11.68 17.91
N TYR A 75 -5.35 11.27 17.84
CA TYR A 75 -6.19 11.11 19.03
C TYR A 75 -5.64 10.03 19.97
N VAL A 76 -5.20 8.90 19.41
CA VAL A 76 -4.58 7.81 20.18
C VAL A 76 -3.27 8.26 20.80
N PHE A 77 -2.47 9.06 20.10
CA PHE A 77 -1.25 9.66 20.64
C PHE A 77 -1.54 10.59 21.82
N GLN A 78 -2.47 11.54 21.67
CA GLN A 78 -2.82 12.50 22.73
C GLN A 78 -3.39 11.78 23.96
N LYS A 79 -4.36 10.89 23.77
CA LYS A 79 -4.97 10.18 24.89
C LYS A 79 -4.02 9.19 25.55
N GLY A 80 -3.27 8.44 24.75
CA GLY A 80 -2.50 7.31 25.23
C GLY A 80 -1.08 7.63 25.69
N ILE A 81 -0.43 8.63 25.09
CA ILE A 81 0.92 9.05 25.48
C ILE A 81 0.86 10.32 26.33
N GLU A 82 0.22 11.40 25.85
CA GLU A 82 0.15 12.66 26.63
C GLU A 82 -0.76 12.50 27.86
N GLY A 83 -1.88 11.78 27.71
CA GLY A 83 -2.81 11.45 28.79
C GLY A 83 -2.38 10.27 29.68
N ALA A 84 -1.21 9.68 29.43
CA ALA A 84 -0.64 8.53 30.14
C ALA A 84 -1.49 7.23 30.11
N ASP A 85 -2.46 7.11 29.20
CA ASP A 85 -3.23 5.88 28.98
C ASP A 85 -2.52 4.93 28.00
N TYR A 86 -1.36 4.40 28.43
CA TYR A 86 -0.52 3.54 27.58
C TYR A 86 -1.23 2.25 27.18
N SER A 87 -2.17 1.77 27.99
CA SER A 87 -2.99 0.60 27.69
C SER A 87 -3.87 0.85 26.46
N PHE A 88 -4.51 2.02 26.37
CA PHE A 88 -5.29 2.42 25.20
C PHE A 88 -4.42 2.54 23.93
N ALA A 89 -3.25 3.20 24.03
CA ALA A 89 -2.31 3.32 22.92
C ALA A 89 -1.86 1.94 22.38
N THR A 90 -1.49 1.05 23.30
CA THR A 90 -1.01 -0.29 22.96
C THR A 90 -2.10 -1.13 22.31
N ALA A 91 -3.33 -1.09 22.85
CA ALA A 91 -4.46 -1.81 22.28
C ALA A 91 -4.77 -1.36 20.85
N PHE A 92 -4.72 -0.06 20.57
CA PHE A 92 -4.90 0.47 19.22
C PHE A 92 -3.75 0.05 18.28
N GLY A 93 -2.51 0.08 18.75
CA GLY A 93 -1.36 -0.41 17.98
C GLY A 93 -1.47 -1.89 17.61
N LEU A 94 -1.96 -2.73 18.54
CA LEU A 94 -2.23 -4.15 18.28
C LEU A 94 -3.35 -4.35 17.26
N PHE A 95 -4.43 -3.58 17.37
CA PHE A 95 -5.53 -3.61 16.42
C PHE A 95 -5.07 -3.21 14.99
N LYS A 96 -4.28 -2.15 14.87
CA LYS A 96 -3.67 -1.70 13.62
C LYS A 96 -2.76 -2.77 13.01
N SER A 97 -1.96 -3.44 13.85
CA SER A 97 -1.10 -4.55 13.44
C SER A 97 -1.90 -5.76 12.94
N LEU A 98 -3.03 -6.09 13.57
CA LEU A 98 -3.91 -7.16 13.13
C LEU A 98 -4.52 -6.86 11.75
N ILE A 99 -4.99 -5.62 11.53
CA ILE A 99 -5.48 -5.18 10.21
C ILE A 99 -4.38 -5.29 9.16
N GLY A 100 -3.18 -4.80 9.48
CA GLY A 100 -2.01 -4.90 8.60
C GLY A 100 -1.68 -6.34 8.22
N LEU A 101 -1.70 -7.26 9.19
CA LEU A 101 -1.50 -8.68 8.96
C LEU A 101 -2.55 -9.27 8.01
N VAL A 102 -3.83 -8.97 8.23
CA VAL A 102 -4.92 -9.43 7.35
C VAL A 102 -4.74 -8.90 5.92
N LEU A 103 -4.37 -7.64 5.77
CA LEU A 103 -4.13 -7.04 4.46
C LEU A 103 -2.92 -7.67 3.74
N ILE A 104 -1.81 -7.90 4.45
CA ILE A 104 -0.62 -8.56 3.90
C ILE A 104 -0.94 -9.99 3.47
N LEU A 105 -1.63 -10.76 4.32
CA LEU A 105 -2.04 -12.13 3.99
C LEU A 105 -3.04 -12.16 2.81
N GLY A 106 -3.95 -11.19 2.74
CA GLY A 106 -4.87 -11.02 1.61
C GLY A 106 -4.13 -10.72 0.31
N ALA A 107 -3.19 -9.78 0.34
CA ALA A 107 -2.35 -9.43 -0.81
C ALA A 107 -1.49 -10.63 -1.27
N ASN A 108 -0.87 -11.36 -0.34
CA ASN A 108 -0.08 -12.56 -0.67
C ASN A 108 -0.96 -13.67 -1.27
N ARG A 109 -2.18 -13.88 -0.75
CA ARG A 109 -3.13 -14.84 -1.32
C ARG A 109 -3.58 -14.45 -2.72
N LEU A 110 -3.86 -13.18 -2.96
CA LEU A 110 -4.20 -12.68 -4.30
C LEU A 110 -3.05 -12.90 -5.28
N ALA A 111 -1.81 -12.63 -4.86
CA ALA A 111 -0.61 -12.88 -5.67
C ALA A 111 -0.49 -14.35 -6.09
N LYS A 112 -0.61 -15.28 -5.12
CA LYS A 112 -0.60 -16.73 -5.39
C LYS A 112 -1.74 -17.18 -6.29
N LYS A 113 -2.95 -16.64 -6.10
CA LYS A 113 -4.13 -17.01 -6.90
C LYS A 113 -4.00 -16.56 -8.36
N VAL A 114 -3.24 -15.50 -8.62
CA VAL A 114 -2.94 -15.01 -9.96
C VAL A 114 -1.80 -15.81 -10.62
N GLY A 115 -1.10 -16.69 -9.88
CA GLY A 115 -0.08 -17.58 -10.42
C GLY A 115 1.33 -16.98 -10.42
N GLU A 116 1.60 -16.02 -9.54
CA GLU A 116 2.94 -15.49 -9.27
C GLU A 116 3.52 -16.11 -7.99
N GLU A 117 4.85 -16.10 -7.88
CA GLU A 117 5.54 -16.44 -6.64
C GLU A 117 5.12 -15.43 -5.55
N GLY A 118 4.43 -15.94 -4.53
CA GLY A 118 4.14 -15.19 -3.32
C GLY A 118 5.40 -14.96 -2.50
N VAL A 119 5.37 -13.99 -1.59
CA VAL A 119 6.49 -13.69 -0.68
C VAL A 119 6.66 -14.78 0.39
N PHE A 120 5.57 -15.49 0.70
CA PHE A 120 5.51 -16.70 1.53
C PHE A 120 4.69 -17.72 0.77
#